data_AF-A0A973WUC2-F1
#
_entry.id   AF-A0A973WUC2-F1
#
_cell.length_a   1.000
_cell.length_b   1.000
_cell.length_c   1.000
_cell.angle_alpha   90.00
_cell.angle_beta   90.00
_cell.angle_gamma   90.00
#
_symmetry.space_group_name_H-M   'P 1'
#
loop_
_entity.id
_entity.type
_entity.pdbx_description
1 polymer ?
#
loop_
_entity_poly.entity_id
_entity_poly.type
_entity_poly.pdbx_seq_one_letter_code
_entity_poly.pdbx_strand_id
1 'polypeptide(L)'
;MPITPKRGSLFHAETHAIAEEARLQAENTLFLDYLGVHLEQRTPHLLFEAKAWEKPPPRAKNARDGGVPAEQLIAKSLGCIKAKRPENAPILAEWTEWLQKLVDYVQTLKKQSGALVGKVAISSGQWLVIFTDPADAFITAADVNSRNILVFEIDNYVAQSDQIYGQLSHSQLSDHIPFPLRPSQITTYAPAKTIRHMFHALLVRWESSGSPTLLDTFPRILLYPAFVIERSDAKLLVFAEGSLGHSVVPTKVGELPEHRDEVQSCSERLRDDILSCLGQQRSVSPLSAFRGFPPIVIRGSLSSLAPKDAPDRPSYVKTVDERPGEFVIVTGEHTHFILADSEFPHCPGHDWMTCHATGKQVLAPAVLNSSVDPKSYFVSGSTHHCAHIDIHDLRAEKCLIEAFETYLCCKACVFQPVCWPASGAPPLPCAPRWRRNFGPQPRLLRLADGMSTAGSRPLRPRVAKRASLVLCSF
;
A
#
# COMPACT_ATOMS: atom_id res chain seq x y z
N MET A 1 -38.94 0.83 38.28
CA MET A 1 -38.06 -0.20 37.68
C MET A 1 -37.26 0.46 36.56
N PRO A 2 -35.94 0.66 36.72
CA PRO A 2 -35.10 1.21 35.67
C PRO A 2 -34.50 0.08 34.82
N ILE A 3 -34.57 0.22 33.50
CA ILE A 3 -33.95 -0.68 32.53
C ILE A 3 -32.63 -0.06 32.10
N THR A 4 -31.53 -0.68 32.51
CA THR A 4 -30.16 -0.43 32.05
C THR A 4 -30.00 -0.79 30.57
N PRO A 5 -29.29 0.01 29.74
CA PRO A 5 -28.85 -0.42 28.43
C PRO A 5 -27.53 -1.21 28.52
N LYS A 6 -27.52 -2.36 27.83
CA LYS A 6 -26.37 -3.25 27.66
C LYS A 6 -25.21 -2.54 26.95
N ARG A 7 -24.01 -2.58 27.55
CA ARG A 7 -22.74 -2.27 26.87
C ARG A 7 -22.49 -3.33 25.79
N GLY A 8 -22.54 -2.91 24.52
CA GLY A 8 -22.04 -3.70 23.39
C GLY A 8 -20.51 -3.78 23.46
N SER A 9 -19.96 -4.96 23.27
CA SER A 9 -18.52 -5.23 23.34
C SER A 9 -17.82 -4.66 22.10
N LEU A 10 -16.92 -3.71 22.34
CA LEU A 10 -15.90 -3.31 21.36
C LEU A 10 -14.89 -4.47 21.28
N PHE A 11 -14.97 -5.24 20.20
CA PHE A 11 -13.87 -6.10 19.80
C PHE A 11 -12.73 -5.20 19.30
N HIS A 12 -11.82 -4.85 20.20
CA HIS A 12 -10.48 -4.43 19.80
C HIS A 12 -9.77 -5.66 19.25
N ALA A 13 -9.63 -5.71 17.93
CA ALA A 13 -8.61 -6.55 17.31
C ALA A 13 -7.26 -5.87 17.57
N GLU A 14 -6.66 -6.17 18.72
CA GLU A 14 -5.24 -5.98 18.92
C GLU A 14 -4.51 -7.02 18.06
N THR A 15 -4.04 -6.62 16.88
CA THR A 15 -3.04 -7.39 16.14
C THR A 15 -1.67 -7.05 16.71
N HIS A 16 -1.33 -7.70 17.84
CA HIS A 16 0.04 -7.85 18.28
C HIS A 16 0.77 -8.75 17.28
N ALA A 17 1.81 -8.24 16.64
CA ALA A 17 2.81 -9.05 15.97
C ALA A 17 4.20 -8.64 16.47
N ILE A 18 4.42 -8.80 17.78
CA ILE A 18 5.78 -8.97 18.31
C ILE A 18 6.16 -10.41 17.96
N ALA A 19 7.05 -10.59 16.99
CA ALA A 19 7.68 -11.88 16.77
C ALA A 19 8.62 -12.15 17.94
N GLU A 20 8.17 -12.97 18.89
CA GLU A 20 9.01 -13.58 19.92
C GLU A 20 9.99 -14.58 19.26
N GLU A 21 11.25 -14.57 19.69
CA GLU A 21 12.39 -15.34 19.15
C GLU A 21 12.70 -15.15 17.64
N ALA A 22 13.47 -14.12 17.30
CA ALA A 22 14.22 -14.11 16.04
C ALA A 22 15.44 -15.06 16.14
N ARG A 23 15.22 -16.34 15.84
CA ARG A 23 16.31 -17.34 15.71
C ARG A 23 17.13 -17.06 14.45
N LEU A 24 18.30 -16.45 14.61
CA LEU A 24 19.30 -16.39 13.54
C LEU A 24 20.02 -17.74 13.45
N GLN A 25 19.51 -18.66 12.62
CA GLN A 25 20.25 -19.86 12.24
C GLN A 25 21.36 -19.46 11.24
N ALA A 26 22.56 -19.24 11.76
CA ALA A 26 23.81 -19.41 11.05
C ALA A 26 24.62 -20.51 11.75
N GLU A 27 25.66 -21.04 11.10
CA GLU A 27 26.46 -22.21 11.54
C GLU A 27 27.04 -22.10 12.97
N ASN A 28 27.02 -20.89 13.58
CA ASN A 28 27.16 -20.66 15.01
C ASN A 28 25.90 -19.94 15.53
N THR A 29 25.09 -20.61 16.36
CA THR A 29 23.84 -20.04 16.90
C THR A 29 24.14 -18.88 17.85
N LEU A 30 23.73 -17.66 17.48
CA LEU A 30 23.75 -16.49 18.38
C LEU A 30 22.43 -16.43 19.14
N PHE A 31 22.50 -16.35 20.48
CA PHE A 31 21.32 -16.28 21.36
C PHE A 31 21.00 -14.81 21.67
N LEU A 32 20.14 -14.20 20.85
CA LEU A 32 19.59 -12.86 21.12
C LEU A 32 18.28 -13.03 21.89
N ASP A 33 18.09 -12.30 22.99
CA ASP A 33 16.84 -12.38 23.74
C ASP A 33 15.68 -11.79 22.92
N TYR A 34 15.82 -10.54 22.43
CA TYR A 34 14.81 -9.92 21.57
C TYR A 34 15.42 -9.04 20.48
N LEU A 35 14.90 -9.19 19.24
CA LEU A 35 15.26 -8.37 18.09
C LEU A 35 14.00 -7.85 17.41
N GLY A 36 13.77 -6.54 17.48
CA GLY A 36 12.74 -5.85 16.71
C GLY A 36 13.22 -5.56 15.29
N VAL A 37 12.45 -5.96 14.28
CA VAL A 37 12.75 -5.76 12.86
C VAL A 37 11.60 -5.07 12.13
N HIS A 38 11.91 -4.23 11.14
CA HIS A 38 10.89 -3.75 10.19
C HIS A 38 10.42 -4.91 9.32
N LEU A 39 9.11 -5.16 9.24
CA LEU A 39 8.58 -6.32 8.50
C LEU A 39 8.88 -6.27 6.99
N GLU A 40 8.70 -5.11 6.35
CA GLU A 40 8.94 -4.95 4.90
C GLU A 40 10.43 -4.93 4.53
N GLN A 41 11.21 -4.09 5.22
CA GLN A 41 12.63 -3.87 4.88
C GLN A 41 13.56 -4.89 5.55
N ARG A 42 13.06 -5.67 6.52
CA ARG A 42 13.84 -6.57 7.40
C ARG A 42 15.07 -5.88 8.03
N THR A 43 14.96 -4.58 8.27
CA THR A 43 16.00 -3.78 8.92
C THR A 43 15.85 -3.88 10.45
N PRO A 44 16.95 -4.06 11.20
CA PRO A 44 16.89 -4.15 12.65
C PRO A 44 16.60 -2.77 13.27
N HIS A 45 15.62 -2.69 14.16
CA HIS A 45 15.21 -1.44 14.83
C HIS A 45 15.64 -1.41 16.29
N LEU A 46 15.46 -2.51 17.01
CA LEU A 46 15.80 -2.62 18.43
C LEU A 46 16.46 -3.96 18.70
N LEU A 47 17.63 -3.94 19.32
CA LEU A 47 18.19 -5.09 20.00
C LEU A 47 17.95 -4.92 21.50
N PHE A 48 17.31 -5.90 22.14
CA PHE A 48 17.06 -5.87 23.58
C PHE A 48 17.56 -7.15 24.24
N GLU A 49 18.46 -7.00 25.20
CA GLU A 49 19.04 -8.09 25.97
C GLU A 49 18.47 -8.10 27.39
N ALA A 50 17.95 -9.23 27.83
CA ALA A 50 17.40 -9.42 29.17
C ALA A 50 18.41 -10.13 30.08
N LYS A 51 18.36 -9.81 31.36
CA LYS A 51 19.19 -10.41 32.41
C LYS A 51 18.30 -10.82 33.57
N ALA A 52 18.76 -11.80 34.34
CA ALA A 52 18.05 -12.24 35.54
C ALA A 52 17.97 -11.10 36.57
N TRP A 53 16.90 -11.09 37.36
CA TRP A 53 16.54 -9.98 38.25
C TRP A 53 17.65 -9.59 39.23
N GLU A 54 18.38 -10.58 39.74
CA GLU A 54 19.44 -10.42 40.73
C GLU A 54 20.77 -9.86 40.17
N LYS A 55 20.84 -9.62 38.86
CA LYS A 55 22.07 -9.12 38.23
C LYS A 55 22.35 -7.67 38.59
N PRO A 56 23.58 -7.34 39.00
CA PRO A 56 23.89 -6.02 39.52
C PRO A 56 23.92 -4.95 38.42
N PRO A 57 23.62 -3.68 38.76
CA PRO A 57 23.75 -2.56 37.84
C PRO A 57 25.23 -2.35 37.44
N PRO A 58 25.49 -1.58 36.36
CA PRO A 58 26.84 -1.29 35.91
C PRO A 58 27.64 -0.58 37.01
N ARG A 59 28.72 -1.23 37.49
CA ARG A 59 29.55 -0.74 38.60
C ARG A 59 31.03 -0.89 38.31
N ALA A 60 31.82 -0.04 38.94
CA ALA A 60 33.28 -0.08 38.84
C ALA A 60 33.85 -1.41 39.37
N LYS A 61 34.87 -1.92 38.68
CA LYS A 61 35.64 -3.10 39.09
C LYS A 61 36.44 -2.84 40.37
N ASN A 62 36.95 -1.61 40.51
CA ASN A 62 37.85 -1.21 41.59
C ASN A 62 37.27 -0.02 42.37
N ALA A 63 37.54 0.05 43.68
CA ALA A 63 37.09 1.15 44.53
C ALA A 63 37.59 2.53 44.07
N ARG A 64 38.73 2.59 43.36
CA ARG A 64 39.29 3.84 42.81
C ARG A 64 38.37 4.51 41.77
N ASP A 65 37.59 3.72 41.06
CA ASP A 65 36.66 4.19 40.03
C ASP A 65 35.21 4.28 40.55
N GLY A 66 34.98 4.06 41.85
CA GLY A 66 33.65 4.00 42.46
C GLY A 66 32.85 5.31 42.40
N GLY A 67 33.50 6.44 42.14
CA GLY A 67 32.85 7.75 41.93
C GLY A 67 32.56 8.08 40.46
N VAL A 68 32.94 7.21 39.52
CA VAL A 68 32.72 7.45 38.08
C VAL A 68 31.27 7.06 37.73
N PRO A 69 30.51 7.93 37.04
CA PRO A 69 29.16 7.61 36.60
C PRO A 69 29.10 6.37 35.71
N ALA A 70 28.01 5.61 35.81
CA ALA A 70 27.83 4.34 35.12
C ALA A 70 27.98 4.46 33.60
N GLU A 71 27.41 5.51 33.00
CA GLU A 71 27.50 5.81 31.57
C GLU A 71 28.97 5.99 31.10
N GLN A 72 29.82 6.58 31.93
CA GLN A 72 31.25 6.75 31.64
C GLN A 72 32.02 5.44 31.81
N LEU A 73 31.67 4.63 32.82
CA LEU A 73 32.26 3.29 32.99
C LEU A 73 31.96 2.39 31.79
N ILE A 74 30.72 2.40 31.31
CA ILE A 74 30.29 1.65 30.13
C ILE A 74 31.02 2.15 28.88
N ALA A 75 31.04 3.47 28.64
CA ALA A 75 31.73 4.06 27.49
C ALA A 75 33.21 3.69 27.44
N LYS A 76 33.93 3.83 28.57
CA LYS A 76 35.35 3.44 28.67
C LYS A 76 35.56 1.94 28.43
N SER A 77 34.68 1.11 28.98
CA SER A 77 34.76 -0.35 28.82
C SER A 77 34.53 -0.77 27.37
N LEU A 78 33.57 -0.16 26.66
CA LEU A 78 33.38 -0.36 25.23
C LEU A 78 34.61 0.09 24.43
N GLY A 79 35.25 1.20 24.80
CA GLY A 79 36.54 1.61 24.22
C GLY A 79 37.63 0.54 24.37
N CYS A 80 37.78 -0.03 25.58
CA CYS A 80 38.71 -1.13 25.84
C CYS A 80 38.38 -2.39 25.00
N ILE A 81 37.11 -2.76 24.90
CA ILE A 81 36.64 -3.89 24.10
C ILE A 81 36.95 -3.68 22.61
N LYS A 82 36.63 -2.50 22.06
CA LYS A 82 36.90 -2.13 20.66
C LYS A 82 38.40 -2.12 20.36
N ALA A 83 39.23 -1.73 21.33
CA ALA A 83 40.68 -1.79 21.26
C ALA A 83 41.27 -3.20 21.45
N LYS A 84 40.44 -4.24 21.57
CA LYS A 84 40.82 -5.64 21.84
C LYS A 84 41.62 -5.82 23.14
N ARG A 85 41.25 -5.04 24.17
CA ARG A 85 41.85 -5.06 25.52
C ARG A 85 40.78 -5.12 26.62
N PRO A 86 39.85 -6.08 26.59
CA PRO A 86 38.72 -6.15 27.54
C PRO A 86 39.18 -6.29 29.01
N GLU A 87 40.37 -6.82 29.27
CA GLU A 87 40.95 -6.95 30.60
C GLU A 87 41.18 -5.61 31.32
N ASN A 88 41.31 -4.53 30.54
CA ASN A 88 41.50 -3.17 31.03
C ASN A 88 40.18 -2.41 31.28
N ALA A 89 39.03 -3.04 31.03
CA ALA A 89 37.74 -2.42 31.26
C ALA A 89 37.57 -2.08 32.76
N PRO A 90 37.18 -0.82 33.10
CA PRO A 90 37.01 -0.38 34.49
C PRO A 90 35.70 -0.87 35.14
N ILE A 91 34.88 -1.66 34.43
CA ILE A 91 33.59 -2.19 34.90
C ILE A 91 33.73 -3.65 35.39
N LEU A 92 32.74 -4.13 36.15
CA LEU A 92 32.67 -5.53 36.59
C LEU A 92 32.88 -6.51 35.42
N ALA A 93 33.56 -7.63 35.68
CA ALA A 93 33.92 -8.60 34.64
C ALA A 93 32.69 -9.15 33.89
N GLU A 94 31.60 -9.44 34.59
CA GLU A 94 30.36 -9.90 33.98
C GLU A 94 29.76 -8.87 33.00
N TRP A 95 29.88 -7.57 33.33
CA TRP A 95 29.45 -6.50 32.46
C TRP A 95 30.33 -6.39 31.22
N THR A 96 31.64 -6.60 31.35
CA THR A 96 32.55 -6.66 30.20
C THR A 96 32.14 -7.78 29.23
N GLU A 97 31.74 -8.95 29.75
CA GLU A 97 31.24 -10.05 28.92
C GLU A 97 29.92 -9.69 28.20
N TRP A 98 28.98 -9.05 28.89
CA TRP A 98 27.71 -8.64 28.27
C TRP A 98 27.92 -7.58 27.19
N LEU A 99 28.79 -6.59 27.46
CA LEU A 99 29.13 -5.56 26.47
C LEU A 99 29.83 -6.17 25.25
N GLN A 100 30.71 -7.15 25.44
CA GLN A 100 31.34 -7.88 24.33
C GLN A 100 30.29 -8.60 23.47
N LYS A 101 29.32 -9.30 24.10
CA LYS A 101 28.23 -9.94 23.35
C LYS A 101 27.42 -8.93 22.54
N LEU A 102 27.07 -7.79 23.12
CA LEU A 102 26.36 -6.72 22.40
C LEU A 102 27.17 -6.18 21.21
N VAL A 103 28.48 -6.00 21.36
CA VAL A 103 29.37 -5.62 20.23
C VAL A 103 29.26 -6.66 19.11
N ASP A 104 29.39 -7.94 19.44
CA ASP A 104 29.36 -9.03 18.47
C ASP A 104 27.99 -9.12 17.76
N TYR A 105 26.89 -8.93 18.50
CA TYR A 105 25.54 -8.91 17.97
C TYR A 105 25.31 -7.76 16.99
N VAL A 106 25.66 -6.54 17.38
CA VAL A 106 25.47 -5.35 16.54
C VAL A 106 26.30 -5.43 15.26
N GLN A 107 27.55 -5.89 15.36
CA GLN A 107 28.42 -6.09 14.19
C GLN A 107 27.90 -7.20 13.27
N THR A 108 27.40 -8.30 13.83
CA THR A 108 26.83 -9.40 13.04
C THR A 108 25.55 -8.97 12.33
N LEU A 109 24.64 -8.29 13.03
CA LEU A 109 23.40 -7.76 12.43
C LEU A 109 23.69 -6.79 11.29
N LYS A 110 24.67 -5.90 11.46
CA LYS A 110 25.11 -5.00 10.39
C LYS A 110 25.66 -5.75 9.18
N LYS A 111 26.48 -6.78 9.41
CA LYS A 111 27.04 -7.61 8.33
C LYS A 111 25.97 -8.38 7.57
N GLN A 112 24.94 -8.89 8.26
CA GLN A 112 23.89 -9.71 7.67
C GLN A 112 22.80 -8.89 6.95
N SER A 113 22.35 -7.80 7.57
CA SER A 113 21.26 -6.97 7.04
C SER A 113 21.75 -5.84 6.13
N GLY A 114 23.03 -5.48 6.19
CA GLY A 114 23.57 -4.26 5.57
C GLY A 114 23.17 -2.97 6.28
N ALA A 115 22.29 -3.04 7.28
CA ALA A 115 21.76 -1.90 8.02
C ALA A 115 22.20 -1.94 9.49
N LEU A 116 22.36 -0.76 10.09
CA LEU A 116 22.66 -0.64 11.51
C LEU A 116 21.35 -0.70 12.32
N VAL A 117 21.41 -1.34 13.49
CA VAL A 117 20.27 -1.33 14.44
C VAL A 117 20.01 0.09 14.95
N GLY A 118 18.74 0.47 15.04
CA GLY A 118 18.32 1.82 15.48
C GLY A 118 18.64 2.12 16.95
N LYS A 119 18.35 1.17 17.85
CA LYS A 119 18.65 1.26 19.29
C LYS A 119 19.11 -0.08 19.84
N VAL A 120 19.92 -0.03 20.90
CA VAL A 120 20.29 -1.20 21.70
C VAL A 120 19.93 -0.93 23.15
N ALA A 121 19.34 -1.91 23.83
CA ALA A 121 19.06 -1.83 25.25
C ALA A 121 19.40 -3.14 25.97
N ILE A 122 19.76 -3.04 27.24
CA ILE A 122 19.99 -4.19 28.11
C ILE A 122 19.40 -3.91 29.50
N SER A 123 18.75 -4.90 30.11
CA SER A 123 18.07 -4.71 31.40
C SER A 123 17.99 -5.98 32.24
N SER A 124 17.96 -5.84 33.58
CA SER A 124 17.57 -6.90 34.52
C SER A 124 16.18 -6.69 35.14
N GLY A 125 15.45 -5.65 34.74
CA GLY A 125 14.26 -5.16 35.44
C GLY A 125 14.56 -4.29 36.67
N GLN A 126 15.73 -4.43 37.31
CA GLN A 126 16.19 -3.52 38.36
C GLN A 126 16.95 -2.30 37.81
N TRP A 127 17.52 -2.45 36.62
CA TRP A 127 18.21 -1.38 35.90
C TRP A 127 17.99 -1.55 34.40
N LEU A 128 18.12 -0.46 33.66
CA LEU A 128 17.98 -0.39 32.21
C LEU A 128 19.10 0.49 31.64
N VAL A 129 19.81 -0.02 30.65
CA VAL A 129 20.79 0.75 29.88
C VAL A 129 20.32 0.86 28.44
N ILE A 130 20.27 2.08 27.90
CA ILE A 130 19.88 2.37 26.53
C ILE A 130 21.04 3.05 25.80
N PHE A 131 21.45 2.47 24.67
CA PHE A 131 22.40 3.07 23.74
C PHE A 131 21.63 3.80 22.65
N THR A 132 21.69 5.12 22.67
CA THR A 132 20.90 5.97 21.76
C THR A 132 21.53 6.11 20.39
N ASP A 133 22.84 5.86 20.28
CA ASP A 133 23.61 5.81 19.04
C ASP A 133 24.46 4.52 18.99
N PRO A 134 23.92 3.43 18.44
CA PRO A 134 24.65 2.17 18.31
C PRO A 134 25.88 2.24 17.38
N ALA A 135 25.96 3.23 16.48
CA ALA A 135 27.11 3.38 15.58
C ALA A 135 28.34 3.78 16.40
N ASP A 136 28.18 4.82 17.21
CA ASP A 136 29.19 5.35 18.11
C ASP A 136 29.63 4.29 19.14
N ALA A 137 28.65 3.64 19.76
CA ALA A 137 28.90 2.68 20.84
C ALA A 137 29.62 1.41 20.35
N PHE A 138 29.23 0.83 19.20
CA PHE A 138 29.64 -0.55 18.85
C PHE A 138 30.42 -0.68 17.53
N ILE A 139 30.42 0.33 16.66
CA ILE A 139 30.96 0.22 15.30
C ILE A 139 32.18 1.12 15.05
N THR A 140 32.10 2.41 15.37
CA THR A 140 33.16 3.38 15.02
C THR A 140 34.46 3.06 15.74
N ALA A 141 35.63 3.41 15.20
CA ALA A 141 36.90 3.22 15.92
C ALA A 141 37.17 4.31 16.99
N ALA A 142 36.31 5.33 17.07
CA ALA A 142 36.45 6.47 17.98
C ALA A 142 36.06 6.12 19.43
N ASP A 143 36.47 7.00 20.34
CA ASP A 143 36.04 6.97 21.74
C ASP A 143 34.53 7.07 21.84
N VAL A 144 33.94 6.21 22.66
CA VAL A 144 32.49 6.15 22.85
C VAL A 144 32.01 7.36 23.64
N ASN A 145 31.02 8.09 23.11
CA ASN A 145 30.46 9.24 23.79
C ASN A 145 29.47 8.80 24.88
N SER A 146 29.87 8.94 26.14
CA SER A 146 29.02 8.61 27.30
C SER A 146 27.64 9.31 27.30
N ARG A 147 27.47 10.45 26.61
CA ARG A 147 26.16 11.12 26.49
C ARG A 147 25.13 10.33 25.69
N ASN A 148 25.59 9.39 24.86
CA ASN A 148 24.73 8.49 24.07
C ASN A 148 24.36 7.21 24.84
N ILE A 149 24.69 7.13 26.13
CA ILE A 149 24.41 5.99 27.00
C ILE A 149 23.55 6.50 28.15
N LEU A 150 22.34 5.98 28.26
CA LEU A 150 21.41 6.30 29.34
C LEU A 150 21.33 5.13 30.30
N VAL A 151 21.47 5.38 31.59
CA VAL A 151 21.40 4.37 32.65
C VAL A 151 20.30 4.75 33.62
N PHE A 152 19.35 3.83 33.84
CA PHE A 152 18.22 4.01 34.72
C PHE A 152 18.22 2.91 35.78
N GLU A 153 17.97 3.28 37.03
CA GLU A 153 17.67 2.34 38.12
C GLU A 153 16.16 2.32 38.38
N ILE A 154 15.65 1.21 38.90
CA ILE A 154 14.21 0.95 39.08
C ILE A 154 13.48 2.08 39.81
N ASP A 155 14.10 2.65 40.84
CA ASP A 155 13.53 3.73 41.64
C ASP A 155 13.26 5.00 40.82
N ASN A 156 13.95 5.15 39.69
CA ASN A 156 13.84 6.30 38.79
C ASN A 156 12.95 6.04 37.57
N TYR A 157 12.44 4.82 37.36
CA TYR A 157 11.68 4.48 36.15
C TYR A 157 10.44 5.34 35.96
N VAL A 158 9.69 5.57 37.04
CA VAL A 158 8.48 6.40 36.99
C VAL A 158 8.83 7.86 36.75
N ALA A 159 9.83 8.39 37.46
CA ALA A 159 10.25 9.78 37.32
C ALA A 159 10.85 10.09 35.95
N GLN A 160 11.46 9.09 35.29
CA GLN A 160 12.10 9.23 33.97
C GLN A 160 11.35 8.48 32.86
N SER A 161 10.06 8.17 33.08
CA SER A 161 9.26 7.40 32.13
C SER A 161 9.22 8.06 30.76
N ASP A 162 9.07 9.39 30.70
CA ASP A 162 9.02 10.15 29.45
C ASP A 162 10.31 10.02 28.64
N GLN A 163 11.46 9.98 29.33
CA GLN A 163 12.75 9.79 28.68
C GLN A 163 12.92 8.35 28.18
N ILE A 164 12.48 7.35 28.95
CA ILE A 164 12.50 5.94 28.54
C ILE A 164 11.59 5.71 27.33
N TYR A 165 10.33 6.17 27.39
CA TYR A 165 9.39 6.10 26.26
C TYR A 165 9.88 6.92 25.06
N GLY A 166 10.50 8.07 25.30
CA GLY A 166 11.13 8.89 24.27
C GLY A 166 12.28 8.21 23.52
N GLN A 167 12.83 7.10 24.04
CA GLN A 167 13.86 6.31 23.36
C GLN A 167 13.35 4.98 22.81
N LEU A 168 12.44 4.30 23.51
CA LEU A 168 12.02 2.92 23.22
C LEU A 168 10.58 2.77 22.73
N SER A 169 9.81 3.85 22.64
CA SER A 169 8.47 3.76 22.06
C SER A 169 8.52 3.35 20.60
N HIS A 170 7.48 2.65 20.15
CA HIS A 170 7.38 2.19 18.77
C HIS A 170 7.54 3.34 17.76
N SER A 171 7.01 4.53 18.02
CA SER A 171 7.17 5.72 17.16
C SER A 171 8.61 6.25 17.04
N GLN A 172 9.48 5.92 17.99
CA GLN A 172 10.90 6.32 17.99
C GLN A 172 11.78 5.22 17.38
N LEU A 173 11.33 3.97 17.48
CA LEU A 173 12.03 2.80 16.94
C LEU A 173 11.62 2.46 15.50
N SER A 174 10.39 2.81 15.13
CA SER A 174 9.74 2.42 13.89
C SER A 174 9.18 3.66 13.22
N ASP A 175 9.54 3.82 11.95
CA ASP A 175 8.91 4.75 11.02
C ASP A 175 7.51 4.28 10.58
N HIS A 176 6.88 3.34 11.29
CA HIS A 176 5.56 2.83 10.95
C HIS A 176 4.52 3.94 11.08
N ILE A 177 4.11 4.42 9.92
CA ILE A 177 3.01 5.35 9.75
C ILE A 177 1.73 4.52 9.74
N PRO A 178 0.79 4.74 10.69
CA PRO A 178 -0.50 4.08 10.66
C PRO A 178 -1.22 4.30 9.34
N PHE A 179 -1.92 3.28 8.85
CA PHE A 179 -2.62 3.33 7.58
C PHE A 179 -4.10 2.92 7.76
N PRO A 180 -5.06 3.73 7.26
CA PRO A 180 -4.91 5.14 6.90
C PRO A 180 -4.79 6.05 8.15
N LEU A 181 -4.25 7.26 7.97
CA LEU A 181 -4.29 8.33 8.98
C LEU A 181 -5.62 9.09 8.91
N ARG A 182 -6.09 9.57 10.06
CA ARG A 182 -7.17 10.56 10.13
C ARG A 182 -6.63 11.98 9.95
N PRO A 183 -7.43 12.95 9.47
CA PRO A 183 -7.01 14.35 9.33
C PRO A 183 -6.39 14.92 10.61
N SER A 184 -6.97 14.62 11.78
CA SER A 184 -6.48 15.09 13.08
C SER A 184 -5.07 14.60 13.45
N GLN A 185 -4.54 13.60 12.76
CA GLN A 185 -3.21 13.04 13.01
C GLN A 185 -2.13 13.71 12.16
N ILE A 186 -2.48 14.61 11.23
CA ILE A 186 -1.50 15.19 10.28
C ILE A 186 -0.32 15.84 10.96
N THR A 187 -0.54 16.65 12.01
CA THR A 187 0.54 17.39 12.68
C THR A 187 1.54 16.48 13.40
N THR A 188 1.11 15.26 13.75
CA THR A 188 1.98 14.23 14.36
C THR A 188 2.92 13.61 13.33
N TYR A 189 2.45 13.37 12.10
CA TYR A 189 3.19 12.60 11.09
C TYR A 189 3.74 13.42 9.93
N ALA A 190 3.21 14.61 9.67
CA ALA A 190 3.68 15.56 8.66
C ALA A 190 3.50 17.01 9.15
N PRO A 191 4.45 17.53 9.94
CA PRO A 191 4.51 18.96 10.21
C PRO A 191 4.50 19.76 8.91
N ALA A 192 3.83 20.91 8.88
CA ALA A 192 3.60 21.63 7.62
C ALA A 192 4.87 21.90 6.80
N LYS A 193 5.99 22.21 7.47
CA LYS A 193 7.29 22.45 6.82
C LYS A 193 7.86 21.23 6.07
N THR A 194 7.44 20.01 6.41
CA THR A 194 7.94 18.78 5.80
C THR A 194 7.09 18.33 4.63
N ILE A 195 5.94 18.95 4.37
CA ILE A 195 5.06 18.56 3.27
C ILE A 195 5.65 19.06 1.96
N ARG A 196 5.83 18.16 1.00
CA ARG A 196 6.35 18.46 -0.34
C ARG A 196 5.23 18.54 -1.37
N HIS A 197 4.41 17.49 -1.45
CA HIS A 197 3.30 17.39 -2.39
C HIS A 197 2.05 16.81 -1.70
N MET A 198 0.90 17.12 -2.26
CA MET A 198 -0.43 16.77 -1.76
C MET A 198 -1.26 16.29 -2.94
N PHE A 199 -1.91 15.14 -2.87
CA PHE A 199 -2.62 14.53 -4.00
C PHE A 199 -3.98 14.01 -3.56
N HIS A 200 -5.01 14.19 -4.40
CA HIS A 200 -6.21 13.39 -4.27
C HIS A 200 -5.88 11.92 -4.53
N ALA A 201 -6.57 11.07 -3.79
CA ALA A 201 -6.48 9.63 -3.91
C ALA A 201 -7.82 8.97 -3.61
N LEU A 202 -7.91 7.69 -3.91
CA LEU A 202 -9.04 6.85 -3.55
C LEU A 202 -8.51 5.57 -2.92
N LEU A 203 -9.11 5.16 -1.81
CA LEU A 203 -9.03 3.78 -1.38
C LEU A 203 -10.16 3.02 -2.10
N VAL A 204 -9.78 2.10 -2.97
CA VAL A 204 -10.67 1.36 -3.84
C VAL A 204 -10.75 -0.07 -3.33
N ARG A 205 -11.97 -0.54 -3.11
CA ARG A 205 -12.24 -1.94 -2.81
C ARG A 205 -13.02 -2.56 -3.96
N TRP A 206 -12.43 -3.56 -4.58
CA TRP A 206 -13.10 -4.42 -5.55
C TRP A 206 -13.59 -5.67 -4.84
N GLU A 207 -14.87 -6.00 -4.99
CA GLU A 207 -15.43 -7.22 -4.43
C GLU A 207 -16.35 -7.92 -5.43
N SER A 208 -16.36 -9.25 -5.35
CA SER A 208 -17.37 -10.10 -5.99
C SER A 208 -18.58 -10.16 -5.08
N SER A 209 -19.72 -9.69 -5.57
CA SER A 209 -21.00 -9.69 -4.86
C SER A 209 -21.97 -10.67 -5.53
N GLY A 210 -22.98 -11.11 -4.79
CA GLY A 210 -23.93 -12.13 -5.24
C GLY A 210 -23.65 -13.49 -4.59
N SER A 211 -24.37 -14.52 -5.04
CA SER A 211 -24.25 -15.87 -4.50
C SER A 211 -23.73 -16.80 -5.59
N PRO A 212 -22.50 -17.32 -5.48
CA PRO A 212 -21.96 -18.27 -6.45
C PRO A 212 -22.82 -19.54 -6.62
N THR A 213 -23.65 -19.86 -5.63
CA THR A 213 -24.48 -21.06 -5.57
C THR A 213 -25.94 -20.85 -5.95
N LEU A 214 -26.46 -19.61 -5.91
CA LEU A 214 -27.89 -19.33 -6.08
C LEU A 214 -28.22 -18.28 -7.16
N LEU A 215 -27.28 -17.42 -7.55
CA LEU A 215 -27.51 -16.26 -8.43
C LEU A 215 -26.27 -15.94 -9.28
N ASP A 216 -26.37 -14.94 -10.17
CA ASP A 216 -25.21 -14.37 -10.86
C ASP A 216 -24.29 -13.63 -9.87
N THR A 217 -22.98 -13.78 -10.04
CA THR A 217 -21.97 -12.95 -9.38
C THR A 217 -21.68 -11.71 -10.22
N PHE A 218 -21.53 -10.56 -9.55
CA PHE A 218 -21.27 -9.29 -10.21
C PHE A 218 -20.23 -8.48 -9.43
N PRO A 219 -19.40 -7.69 -10.14
CA PRO A 219 -18.38 -6.88 -9.49
C PRO A 219 -19.04 -5.69 -8.78
N ARG A 220 -18.45 -5.26 -7.66
CA ARG A 220 -18.69 -3.97 -7.03
C ARG A 220 -17.37 -3.24 -6.83
N ILE A 221 -17.34 -1.96 -7.19
CA ILE A 221 -16.20 -1.08 -6.94
C ILE A 221 -16.66 -0.05 -5.92
N LEU A 222 -16.11 -0.13 -4.71
CA LEU A 222 -16.38 0.80 -3.62
C LEU A 222 -15.24 1.80 -3.54
N LEU A 223 -15.57 3.08 -3.46
CA LEU A 223 -14.63 4.19 -3.40
C LEU A 223 -14.75 4.89 -2.05
N TYR A 224 -13.62 4.98 -1.36
CA TYR A 224 -13.44 5.76 -0.16
C TYR A 224 -12.54 6.96 -0.51
N PRO A 225 -13.01 8.21 -0.29
CA PRO A 225 -12.18 9.39 -0.46
C PRO A 225 -10.89 9.24 0.35
N ALA A 226 -9.76 9.45 -0.31
CA ALA A 226 -8.46 9.42 0.32
C ALA A 226 -7.62 10.61 -0.12
N PHE A 227 -6.54 10.85 0.61
CA PHE A 227 -5.62 11.93 0.32
C PHE A 227 -4.19 11.48 0.61
N VAL A 228 -3.27 11.70 -0.32
CA VAL A 228 -1.88 11.29 -0.17
C VAL A 228 -1.00 12.52 0.01
N ILE A 229 -0.15 12.48 1.03
CA ILE A 229 0.85 13.51 1.29
C ILE A 229 2.24 12.90 1.13
N GLU A 230 3.05 13.51 0.27
CA GLU A 230 4.47 13.23 0.17
C GLU A 230 5.25 14.20 1.04
N ARG A 231 6.06 13.67 1.95
CA ARG A 231 6.98 14.45 2.78
C ARG A 231 8.30 14.73 2.05
N SER A 232 9.07 15.68 2.58
CA SER A 232 10.40 16.06 2.06
C SER A 232 11.42 14.92 2.10
N ASP A 233 11.23 13.94 2.99
CA ASP A 233 12.00 12.70 3.08
C ASP A 233 11.44 11.57 2.20
N ALA A 234 10.55 11.90 1.25
CA ALA A 234 9.89 10.98 0.32
C ALA A 234 8.98 9.92 0.97
N LYS A 235 8.66 10.03 2.26
CA LYS A 235 7.65 9.20 2.90
C LYS A 235 6.25 9.58 2.42
N LEU A 236 5.44 8.57 2.13
CA LEU A 236 4.05 8.73 1.70
C LEU A 236 3.11 8.46 2.88
N LEU A 237 2.25 9.42 3.15
CA LEU A 237 1.20 9.32 4.15
C LEU A 237 -0.14 9.24 3.43
N VAL A 238 -0.97 8.26 3.80
CA VAL A 238 -2.32 8.12 3.24
C VAL A 238 -3.34 8.48 4.31
N PHE A 239 -4.20 9.43 3.98
CA PHE A 239 -5.29 9.90 4.84
C PHE A 239 -6.62 9.42 4.30
N ALA A 240 -7.49 8.96 5.19
CA ALA A 240 -8.88 8.64 4.90
C ALA A 240 -9.70 8.79 6.19
N GLU A 241 -10.98 9.12 6.05
CA GLU A 241 -11.86 9.39 7.18
C GLU A 241 -13.11 8.51 7.06
N GLY A 242 -13.24 7.54 7.98
CA GLY A 242 -14.31 6.53 7.90
C GLY A 242 -15.72 7.12 7.99
N SER A 243 -15.88 8.28 8.63
CA SER A 243 -17.16 8.98 8.73
C SER A 243 -17.64 9.58 7.40
N LEU A 244 -16.77 9.71 6.40
CA LEU A 244 -17.17 10.10 5.04
C LEU A 244 -17.89 8.97 4.28
N GLY A 245 -17.80 7.74 4.79
CA GLY A 245 -18.41 6.57 4.15
C GLY A 245 -17.71 6.15 2.86
N HIS A 246 -18.44 5.41 2.03
CA HIS A 246 -18.02 5.02 0.68
C HIS A 246 -19.13 5.33 -0.32
N SER A 247 -18.74 5.49 -1.58
CA SER A 247 -19.66 5.50 -2.71
C SER A 247 -19.41 4.30 -3.61
N VAL A 248 -20.46 3.76 -4.21
CA VAL A 248 -20.39 2.60 -5.11
C VAL A 248 -20.41 3.13 -6.53
N VAL A 249 -19.43 2.75 -7.35
CA VAL A 249 -19.41 3.14 -8.76
C VAL A 249 -20.68 2.62 -9.44
N PRO A 250 -21.45 3.44 -10.18
CA PRO A 250 -22.63 2.97 -10.87
C PRO A 250 -22.25 2.17 -12.11
N THR A 251 -23.03 1.12 -12.42
CA THR A 251 -22.83 0.33 -13.64
C THR A 251 -23.36 1.04 -14.89
N LYS A 252 -24.28 1.99 -14.73
CA LYS A 252 -24.82 2.81 -15.83
C LYS A 252 -24.03 4.10 -15.98
N VAL A 253 -23.50 4.33 -17.18
CA VAL A 253 -22.72 5.54 -17.50
C VAL A 253 -23.49 6.83 -17.25
N GLY A 254 -24.81 6.84 -17.50
CA GLY A 254 -25.64 8.02 -17.27
C GLY A 254 -25.72 8.48 -15.81
N GLU A 255 -25.36 7.62 -14.86
CA GLU A 255 -25.34 7.90 -13.41
C GLU A 255 -23.93 8.33 -12.93
N LEU A 256 -22.90 8.22 -13.78
CA LEU A 256 -21.52 8.61 -13.43
C LEU A 256 -21.35 10.10 -13.09
N PRO A 257 -22.01 11.07 -13.76
CA PRO A 257 -21.87 12.48 -13.42
C PRO A 257 -22.26 12.78 -11.96
N GLU A 258 -23.43 12.33 -11.53
CA GLU A 258 -23.92 12.52 -10.16
C GLU A 258 -23.01 11.82 -9.13
N HIS A 259 -22.62 10.56 -9.41
CA HIS A 259 -21.67 9.84 -8.57
C HIS A 259 -20.32 10.56 -8.43
N ARG A 260 -19.81 11.15 -9.52
CA ARG A 260 -18.54 11.88 -9.48
C ARG A 260 -18.66 13.15 -8.64
N ASP A 261 -19.79 13.85 -8.70
CA ASP A 261 -20.04 15.04 -7.89
C ASP A 261 -20.11 14.68 -6.38
N GLU A 262 -20.69 13.52 -6.03
CA GLU A 262 -20.68 13.00 -4.66
C GLU A 262 -19.26 12.69 -4.17
N VAL A 263 -18.47 11.97 -4.96
CA VAL A 263 -17.08 11.61 -4.62
C VAL A 263 -16.20 12.87 -4.54
N GLN A 264 -16.41 13.83 -5.45
CA GLN A 264 -15.73 15.11 -5.42
C GLN A 264 -16.03 15.87 -4.13
N SER A 265 -17.31 16.03 -3.78
CA SER A 265 -17.74 16.72 -2.56
C SER A 265 -17.11 16.09 -1.30
N CYS A 266 -17.06 14.75 -1.22
CA CYS A 266 -16.44 14.08 -0.08
C CYS A 266 -14.91 14.20 -0.07
N SER A 267 -14.27 14.18 -1.24
CA SER A 267 -12.81 14.35 -1.37
C SER A 267 -12.34 15.76 -1.04
N GLU A 268 -13.12 16.78 -1.44
CA GLU A 268 -12.88 18.18 -1.11
C GLU A 268 -13.05 18.43 0.39
N ARG A 269 -14.09 17.88 1.01
CA ARG A 269 -14.29 17.92 2.46
C ARG A 269 -13.12 17.29 3.22
N LEU A 270 -12.65 16.11 2.81
CA LEU A 270 -11.47 15.47 3.41
C LEU A 270 -10.23 16.37 3.31
N ARG A 271 -10.00 16.97 2.14
CA ARG A 271 -8.90 17.90 1.91
C ARG A 271 -9.01 19.11 2.85
N ASP A 272 -10.21 19.68 2.98
CA ASP A 272 -10.44 20.85 3.83
C ASP A 272 -10.22 20.54 5.31
N ASP A 273 -10.64 19.36 5.79
CA ASP A 273 -10.36 18.89 7.16
C ASP A 273 -8.86 18.74 7.41
N ILE A 274 -8.12 18.20 6.44
CA ILE A 274 -6.66 18.07 6.49
C ILE A 274 -5.98 19.45 6.54
N LEU A 275 -6.38 20.37 5.66
CA LEU A 275 -5.81 21.72 5.60
C LEU A 275 -6.15 22.54 6.86
N SER A 276 -7.34 22.35 7.42
CA SER A 276 -7.77 22.95 8.68
C SER A 276 -6.87 22.47 9.83
N CYS A 277 -6.62 21.17 9.95
CA CYS A 277 -5.72 20.61 10.95
C CYS A 277 -4.26 21.06 10.76
N LEU A 278 -3.84 21.32 9.51
CA LEU A 278 -2.49 21.81 9.20
C LEU A 278 -2.30 23.30 9.55
N GLY A 279 -3.40 24.07 9.60
CA GLY A 279 -3.37 25.53 9.79
C GLY A 279 -2.73 26.28 8.63
N GLN A 280 -2.63 25.66 7.45
CA GLN A 280 -2.04 26.25 6.24
C GLN A 280 -2.84 25.89 5.00
N GLN A 281 -2.97 26.85 4.08
CA GLN A 281 -3.51 26.60 2.76
C GLN A 281 -2.43 26.04 1.83
N ARG A 282 -2.76 24.96 1.10
CA ARG A 282 -1.90 24.35 0.09
C ARG A 282 -2.72 23.84 -1.07
N SER A 283 -2.15 23.92 -2.28
CA SER A 283 -2.76 23.36 -3.48
C SER A 283 -2.47 21.87 -3.59
N VAL A 284 -3.41 21.17 -4.21
CA VAL A 284 -3.18 19.80 -4.69
C VAL A 284 -2.15 19.85 -5.83
N SER A 285 -1.33 18.83 -5.92
CA SER A 285 -0.25 18.68 -6.91
C SER A 285 -0.75 17.85 -8.09
N PRO A 286 -0.28 18.15 -9.32
CA PRO A 286 -0.61 17.36 -10.50
C PRO A 286 -0.10 15.93 -10.37
N LEU A 287 -0.76 14.99 -11.03
CA LEU A 287 -0.39 13.58 -11.00
C LEU A 287 1.09 13.36 -11.42
N SER A 288 1.58 14.15 -12.39
CA SER A 288 2.96 14.09 -12.88
C SER A 288 4.03 14.44 -11.83
N ALA A 289 3.66 15.08 -10.71
CA ALA A 289 4.57 15.35 -9.60
C ALA A 289 4.74 14.15 -8.66
N PHE A 290 3.85 13.15 -8.73
CA PHE A 290 3.93 11.97 -7.88
C PHE A 290 5.01 11.00 -8.37
N ARG A 291 5.95 10.66 -7.48
CA ARG A 291 7.10 9.80 -7.79
C ARG A 291 6.77 8.31 -7.84
N GLY A 292 5.54 7.95 -7.44
CA GLY A 292 5.09 6.57 -7.39
C GLY A 292 5.22 5.96 -6.01
N PHE A 293 4.40 4.95 -5.74
CA PHE A 293 4.60 4.05 -4.62
C PHE A 293 5.87 3.22 -4.84
N PRO A 294 6.65 2.98 -3.77
CA PRO A 294 7.83 2.12 -3.87
C PRO A 294 7.39 0.70 -4.28
N PRO A 295 8.17 0.00 -5.12
CA PRO A 295 7.85 -1.36 -5.53
C PRO A 295 7.84 -2.29 -4.32
N ILE A 296 6.82 -3.14 -4.22
CA ILE A 296 6.76 -4.18 -3.19
C ILE A 296 7.70 -5.31 -3.62
N VAL A 297 8.86 -5.41 -2.98
CA VAL A 297 9.82 -6.49 -3.22
C VAL A 297 9.36 -7.74 -2.46
N ILE A 298 8.51 -8.57 -3.10
CA ILE A 298 8.14 -9.87 -2.54
C ILE A 298 9.31 -10.85 -2.75
N ARG A 299 10.17 -11.03 -1.74
CA ARG A 299 11.20 -12.08 -1.77
C ARG A 299 10.54 -13.46 -1.81
N GLY A 300 10.79 -14.21 -2.89
CA GLY A 300 10.30 -15.58 -3.08
C GLY A 300 9.36 -15.78 -4.28
N SER A 301 8.90 -14.71 -4.93
CA SER A 301 8.27 -14.81 -6.24
C SER A 301 9.34 -14.85 -7.33
N LEU A 302 9.23 -15.78 -8.29
CA LEU A 302 10.05 -15.81 -9.51
C LEU A 302 9.94 -14.51 -10.33
N SER A 303 8.96 -13.65 -10.00
CA SER A 303 8.80 -12.30 -10.56
C SER A 303 9.75 -11.24 -9.97
N SER A 304 10.64 -11.60 -9.03
CA SER A 304 11.64 -10.67 -8.46
C SER A 304 12.87 -10.42 -9.34
N LEU A 305 12.87 -10.94 -10.56
CA LEU A 305 13.69 -10.45 -11.67
C LEU A 305 12.85 -9.49 -12.51
N ALA A 306 12.58 -8.29 -11.98
CA ALA A 306 12.25 -7.19 -12.89
C ALA A 306 13.44 -7.05 -13.86
N PRO A 307 13.22 -7.07 -15.19
CA PRO A 307 14.29 -6.84 -16.14
C PRO A 307 15.02 -5.55 -15.76
N LYS A 308 16.35 -5.58 -15.76
CA LYS A 308 17.23 -4.44 -15.44
C LYS A 308 16.93 -3.17 -16.28
N ASP A 309 16.13 -3.33 -17.34
CA ASP A 309 15.77 -2.32 -18.33
C ASP A 309 14.27 -1.93 -18.28
N ALA A 310 13.51 -2.35 -17.27
CA ALA A 310 12.15 -1.84 -17.10
C ALA A 310 12.22 -0.33 -16.83
N PRO A 311 11.60 0.53 -17.67
CA PRO A 311 11.60 1.96 -17.42
C PRO A 311 11.01 2.22 -16.04
N ASP A 312 11.71 3.04 -15.26
CA ASP A 312 11.32 3.50 -13.92
C ASP A 312 10.00 4.29 -14.03
N ARG A 313 8.89 3.56 -14.12
CA ARG A 313 7.56 4.11 -14.26
C ARG A 313 6.97 4.22 -12.86
N PRO A 314 6.59 5.44 -12.42
CA PRO A 314 5.94 5.62 -11.14
C PRO A 314 4.70 4.72 -11.02
N SER A 315 4.60 3.96 -9.95
CA SER A 315 3.38 3.21 -9.64
C SER A 315 2.38 4.12 -8.94
N TYR A 316 1.21 4.35 -9.56
CA TYR A 316 0.15 5.18 -8.97
C TYR A 316 -0.89 4.36 -8.18
N VAL A 317 -0.72 3.04 -8.16
CA VAL A 317 -1.62 2.09 -7.51
C VAL A 317 -0.81 1.21 -6.58
N LYS A 318 -1.17 1.20 -5.30
CA LYS A 318 -0.61 0.30 -4.29
C LYS A 318 -1.70 -0.65 -3.81
N THR A 319 -1.43 -1.95 -3.73
CA THR A 319 -2.28 -2.90 -3.01
C THR A 319 -2.16 -2.65 -1.50
N VAL A 320 -3.29 -2.64 -0.80
CA VAL A 320 -3.28 -2.58 0.67
C VAL A 320 -2.82 -3.94 1.19
N ASP A 321 -1.73 -3.94 1.97
CA ASP A 321 -1.11 -5.14 2.50
C ASP A 321 -2.15 -5.98 3.28
N GLU A 322 -2.09 -7.30 3.13
CA GLU A 322 -2.99 -8.27 3.78
C GLU A 322 -4.47 -8.27 3.32
N ARG A 323 -4.87 -7.39 2.40
CA ARG A 323 -6.27 -7.29 1.93
C ARG A 323 -6.37 -7.38 0.40
N PRO A 324 -6.48 -8.60 -0.17
CA PRO A 324 -6.65 -8.75 -1.61
C PRO A 324 -7.92 -8.04 -2.06
N GLY A 325 -7.82 -7.22 -3.11
CA GLY A 325 -8.93 -6.43 -3.64
C GLY A 325 -9.04 -5.01 -3.09
N GLU A 326 -8.22 -4.62 -2.11
CA GLU A 326 -8.10 -3.22 -1.66
C GLU A 326 -6.86 -2.54 -2.25
N PHE A 327 -7.04 -1.33 -2.77
CA PHE A 327 -6.02 -0.56 -3.46
C PHE A 327 -6.05 0.90 -3.02
N VAL A 328 -4.88 1.54 -2.96
CA VAL A 328 -4.76 3.00 -2.91
C VAL A 328 -4.39 3.49 -4.29
N ILE A 329 -5.17 4.41 -4.84
CA ILE A 329 -5.00 4.97 -6.17
C ILE A 329 -4.76 6.46 -6.03
N VAL A 330 -3.60 6.95 -6.49
CA VAL A 330 -3.32 8.39 -6.54
C VAL A 330 -3.80 8.94 -7.87
N THR A 331 -4.69 9.93 -7.82
CA THR A 331 -5.34 10.54 -8.99
C THR A 331 -4.88 11.98 -9.23
N GLY A 332 -4.01 12.52 -8.36
CA GLY A 332 -3.39 13.83 -8.53
C GLY A 332 -4.38 14.93 -8.24
N GLU A 333 -4.71 15.74 -9.25
CA GLU A 333 -5.71 16.81 -9.15
C GLU A 333 -7.15 16.30 -9.33
N HIS A 334 -7.33 15.10 -9.88
CA HIS A 334 -8.66 14.52 -10.05
C HIS A 334 -9.13 13.85 -8.76
N THR A 335 -10.40 13.98 -8.40
CA THR A 335 -11.03 13.28 -7.27
C THR A 335 -11.50 11.86 -7.61
N HIS A 336 -11.52 11.51 -8.90
CA HIS A 336 -12.03 10.24 -9.40
C HIS A 336 -11.14 9.69 -10.53
N PHE A 337 -11.01 8.37 -10.67
CA PHE A 337 -10.18 7.76 -11.72
C PHE A 337 -10.90 7.50 -13.04
N ILE A 338 -12.24 7.38 -13.01
CA ILE A 338 -13.12 7.31 -14.18
C ILE A 338 -13.60 8.72 -14.54
N LEU A 339 -13.61 9.05 -15.82
CA LEU A 339 -14.16 10.30 -16.34
C LEU A 339 -15.71 10.24 -16.39
N ALA A 340 -16.39 11.39 -16.48
CA ALA A 340 -17.85 11.39 -16.68
C ALA A 340 -18.22 10.80 -18.05
N ASP A 341 -17.42 11.14 -19.06
CA ASP A 341 -17.56 10.65 -20.42
C ASP A 341 -16.21 10.23 -20.97
N SER A 342 -16.24 9.30 -21.92
CA SER A 342 -15.07 8.96 -22.73
C SER A 342 -14.71 10.16 -23.61
N GLU A 343 -13.42 10.52 -23.64
CA GLU A 343 -12.89 11.51 -24.60
C GLU A 343 -13.08 11.07 -26.06
N PHE A 344 -13.40 9.79 -26.29
CA PHE A 344 -13.64 9.24 -27.62
C PHE A 344 -14.95 8.42 -27.65
N PRO A 345 -16.12 9.07 -27.54
CA PRO A 345 -17.39 8.38 -27.29
C PRO A 345 -17.81 7.44 -28.43
N HIS A 346 -17.40 7.75 -29.67
CA HIS A 346 -17.71 6.97 -30.87
C HIS A 346 -16.60 5.97 -31.23
N CYS A 347 -15.89 5.44 -30.23
CA CYS A 347 -14.90 4.40 -30.46
C CYS A 347 -15.57 3.11 -30.93
N PRO A 348 -15.14 2.50 -32.04
CA PRO A 348 -15.63 1.18 -32.44
C PRO A 348 -15.26 0.10 -31.42
N GLY A 349 -14.21 0.34 -30.63
CA GLY A 349 -13.80 -0.53 -29.52
C GLY A 349 -14.81 -0.62 -28.38
N HIS A 350 -15.77 0.31 -28.27
CA HIS A 350 -16.77 0.28 -27.20
C HIS A 350 -17.78 -0.87 -27.34
N ASP A 351 -17.93 -1.40 -28.55
CA ASP A 351 -18.91 -2.44 -28.86
C ASP A 351 -18.21 -3.68 -29.44
N TRP A 352 -18.40 -4.82 -28.77
CA TRP A 352 -17.81 -6.08 -29.16
C TRP A 352 -18.24 -6.51 -30.57
N MET A 353 -19.51 -6.30 -30.94
CA MET A 353 -20.02 -6.68 -32.27
C MET A 353 -19.33 -5.89 -33.38
N THR A 354 -19.08 -4.59 -33.14
CA THR A 354 -18.32 -3.73 -34.05
C THR A 354 -16.88 -4.21 -34.20
N CYS A 355 -16.21 -4.57 -33.11
CA CYS A 355 -14.89 -5.19 -33.16
C CYS A 355 -14.91 -6.54 -33.89
N HIS A 356 -15.93 -7.38 -33.65
CA HIS A 356 -16.07 -8.70 -34.25
C HIS A 356 -16.21 -8.62 -35.77
N ALA A 357 -17.01 -7.66 -36.27
CA ALA A 357 -17.17 -7.41 -37.70
C ALA A 357 -15.85 -7.06 -38.41
N THR A 358 -14.81 -6.68 -37.66
CA THR A 358 -13.50 -6.27 -38.17
C THR A 358 -12.38 -7.24 -37.79
N GLY A 359 -12.70 -8.36 -37.12
CA GLY A 359 -11.72 -9.33 -36.63
C GLY A 359 -10.79 -8.78 -35.54
N LYS A 360 -11.24 -7.76 -34.80
CA LYS A 360 -10.47 -7.06 -33.77
C LYS A 360 -11.08 -7.16 -32.37
N GLN A 361 -12.00 -8.09 -32.17
CA GLN A 361 -12.60 -8.40 -30.88
C GLN A 361 -11.65 -9.15 -29.96
N VAL A 362 -11.77 -8.89 -28.65
CA VAL A 362 -11.20 -9.76 -27.62
C VAL A 362 -11.65 -11.22 -27.83
N LEU A 363 -10.80 -12.16 -27.45
CA LEU A 363 -11.07 -13.60 -27.61
C LEU A 363 -12.28 -14.07 -26.79
N ALA A 364 -12.60 -13.36 -25.71
CA ALA A 364 -13.77 -13.65 -24.89
C ALA A 364 -15.09 -13.22 -25.58
N PRO A 365 -16.22 -13.87 -25.26
CA PRO A 365 -17.54 -13.42 -25.70
C PRO A 365 -17.86 -11.98 -25.28
N ALA A 366 -18.85 -11.38 -25.94
CA ALA A 366 -19.34 -10.05 -25.56
C ALA A 366 -19.77 -10.03 -24.08
N VAL A 367 -19.26 -9.06 -23.33
CA VAL A 367 -19.65 -8.83 -21.94
C VAL A 367 -21.00 -8.11 -21.94
N LEU A 368 -22.09 -8.86 -21.82
CA LEU A 368 -23.45 -8.33 -21.85
C LEU A 368 -23.93 -7.81 -20.48
N ASN A 369 -23.34 -8.32 -19.40
CA ASN A 369 -23.57 -7.90 -18.02
C ASN A 369 -22.21 -7.67 -17.34
N SER A 370 -22.16 -6.81 -16.32
CA SER A 370 -20.95 -6.61 -15.51
C SER A 370 -20.46 -7.96 -14.99
N SER A 371 -19.17 -8.25 -15.12
CA SER A 371 -18.59 -9.57 -14.84
C SER A 371 -17.43 -9.49 -13.85
N VAL A 372 -17.32 -10.52 -13.02
CA VAL A 372 -16.17 -10.74 -12.13
C VAL A 372 -15.04 -11.48 -12.81
N ASP A 373 -15.36 -12.27 -13.84
CA ASP A 373 -14.40 -12.98 -14.69
C ASP A 373 -14.94 -13.04 -16.15
N PRO A 374 -14.39 -12.24 -17.07
CA PRO A 374 -13.33 -11.26 -16.84
C PRO A 374 -13.78 -10.10 -15.93
N LYS A 375 -12.83 -9.43 -15.29
CA LYS A 375 -13.07 -8.23 -14.46
C LYS A 375 -13.53 -7.05 -15.32
N SER A 376 -14.83 -6.94 -15.55
CA SER A 376 -15.42 -5.94 -16.44
C SER A 376 -16.62 -5.29 -15.77
N TYR A 377 -16.46 -4.05 -15.31
CA TYR A 377 -17.54 -3.31 -14.67
C TYR A 377 -18.57 -2.80 -15.69
N PHE A 378 -18.10 -2.32 -16.85
CA PHE A 378 -18.94 -1.82 -17.93
C PHE A 378 -19.13 -2.87 -19.02
N VAL A 379 -20.30 -2.84 -19.66
CA VAL A 379 -20.74 -3.83 -20.66
C VAL A 379 -20.47 -3.36 -22.09
N SER A 380 -20.43 -4.30 -23.03
CA SER A 380 -20.34 -4.01 -24.46
C SER A 380 -21.42 -3.03 -24.90
N GLY A 381 -21.02 -2.03 -25.70
CA GLY A 381 -21.88 -0.93 -26.15
C GLY A 381 -21.81 0.30 -25.25
N SER A 382 -21.28 0.18 -24.02
CA SER A 382 -21.01 1.32 -23.14
C SER A 382 -19.84 2.17 -23.65
N THR A 383 -19.92 3.50 -23.53
CA THR A 383 -18.79 4.40 -23.84
C THR A 383 -17.58 4.21 -22.94
N HIS A 384 -17.72 3.46 -21.85
CA HIS A 384 -16.67 3.15 -20.89
C HIS A 384 -16.13 1.72 -21.04
N HIS A 385 -16.62 0.94 -22.00
CA HIS A 385 -16.14 -0.41 -22.27
C HIS A 385 -15.12 -0.42 -23.41
N CYS A 386 -14.23 -1.40 -23.46
CA CYS A 386 -13.33 -1.63 -24.59
C CYS A 386 -13.21 -3.13 -24.88
N ALA A 387 -13.60 -3.55 -26.08
CA ALA A 387 -13.56 -4.92 -26.58
C ALA A 387 -12.48 -5.14 -27.66
N HIS A 388 -11.54 -4.21 -27.83
CA HIS A 388 -10.54 -4.27 -28.90
C HIS A 388 -9.30 -5.09 -28.48
N ILE A 389 -9.01 -6.21 -29.17
CA ILE A 389 -7.93 -7.15 -28.77
C ILE A 389 -6.55 -6.49 -28.68
N ASP A 390 -6.14 -5.71 -29.70
CA ASP A 390 -4.83 -5.06 -29.67
C ASP A 390 -4.67 -4.11 -28.47
N ILE A 391 -5.77 -3.56 -27.91
CA ILE A 391 -5.72 -2.76 -26.68
C ILE A 391 -5.52 -3.66 -25.47
N HIS A 392 -6.25 -4.77 -25.39
CA HIS A 392 -6.14 -5.71 -24.28
C HIS A 392 -4.73 -6.30 -24.17
N ASP A 393 -4.14 -6.70 -25.30
CA ASP A 393 -2.77 -7.21 -25.33
C ASP A 393 -1.76 -6.17 -24.80
N LEU A 394 -1.95 -4.91 -25.16
CA LEU A 394 -1.08 -3.82 -24.69
C LEU A 394 -1.36 -3.40 -23.23
N ARG A 395 -2.54 -3.69 -22.68
CA ARG A 395 -2.91 -3.31 -21.31
C ARG A 395 -2.12 -4.10 -20.27
N ALA A 396 -1.87 -5.38 -20.53
CA ALA A 396 -1.13 -6.30 -19.66
C ALA A 396 0.18 -5.72 -19.10
N GLU A 397 0.83 -4.85 -19.88
CA GLU A 397 2.12 -4.23 -19.53
C GLU A 397 2.00 -2.76 -19.11
N LYS A 398 0.87 -2.10 -19.39
CA LYS A 398 0.75 -0.63 -19.34
C LYS A 398 -0.36 -0.11 -18.44
N CYS A 399 -1.39 -0.88 -18.18
CA CYS A 399 -2.60 -0.42 -17.52
C CYS A 399 -2.46 -0.45 -16.00
N LEU A 400 -2.53 0.71 -15.35
CA LEU A 400 -2.35 0.82 -13.89
C LEU A 400 -3.50 0.20 -13.07
N ILE A 401 -4.68 0.04 -13.67
CA ILE A 401 -5.90 -0.42 -12.97
C ILE A 401 -6.33 -1.84 -13.36
N GLU A 402 -5.53 -2.53 -14.18
CA GLU A 402 -5.86 -3.87 -14.69
C GLU A 402 -6.11 -4.89 -13.57
N ALA A 403 -5.45 -4.70 -12.42
CA ALA A 403 -5.60 -5.56 -11.25
C ALA A 403 -7.06 -5.72 -10.79
N PHE A 404 -7.94 -4.76 -11.07
CA PHE A 404 -9.35 -4.81 -10.69
C PHE A 404 -10.33 -4.41 -11.82
N GLU A 405 -9.85 -3.95 -12.97
CA GLU A 405 -10.69 -3.58 -14.11
C GLU A 405 -9.95 -3.75 -15.46
N THR A 406 -10.33 -4.76 -16.23
CA THR A 406 -9.62 -5.17 -17.47
C THR A 406 -10.28 -4.66 -18.76
N TYR A 407 -11.51 -4.13 -18.70
CA TYR A 407 -12.28 -3.71 -19.88
C TYR A 407 -12.56 -2.20 -19.93
N LEU A 408 -12.25 -1.41 -18.89
CA LEU A 408 -12.46 0.04 -18.93
C LEU A 408 -11.76 0.70 -20.12
N CYS A 409 -12.49 1.52 -20.87
CA CYS A 409 -11.93 2.28 -21.97
C CYS A 409 -10.81 3.20 -21.46
N CYS A 410 -9.63 3.10 -22.08
CA CYS A 410 -8.48 3.93 -21.71
C CYS A 410 -8.75 5.43 -21.93
N LYS A 411 -9.72 5.78 -22.78
CA LYS A 411 -10.17 7.16 -23.02
C LYS A 411 -11.25 7.66 -22.05
N ALA A 412 -11.66 6.80 -21.12
CA ALA A 412 -12.58 7.13 -20.03
C ALA A 412 -11.88 7.08 -18.65
N CYS A 413 -10.55 7.12 -18.63
CA CYS A 413 -9.73 6.94 -17.44
C CYS A 413 -8.70 8.06 -17.30
N VAL A 414 -8.57 8.65 -16.12
CA VAL A 414 -7.61 9.75 -15.85
C VAL A 414 -6.16 9.36 -16.06
N PHE A 415 -5.86 8.05 -16.00
CA PHE A 415 -4.51 7.53 -16.23
C PHE A 415 -4.13 7.45 -17.71
N GLN A 416 -5.00 7.87 -18.63
CA GLN A 416 -4.70 7.84 -20.07
C GLN A 416 -3.34 8.45 -20.42
N PRO A 417 -2.96 9.66 -19.94
CA PRO A 417 -1.70 10.28 -20.33
C PRO A 417 -0.47 9.54 -19.80
N VAL A 418 -0.64 8.78 -18.71
CA VAL A 418 0.43 8.01 -18.05
C VAL A 418 0.58 6.62 -18.67
N CYS A 419 -0.53 5.93 -18.93
CA CYS A 419 -0.54 4.61 -19.56
C CYS A 419 -0.22 4.67 -21.05
N TRP A 420 -0.59 5.77 -21.70
CA TRP A 420 -0.49 5.97 -23.15
C TRP A 420 0.09 7.35 -23.46
N PRO A 421 1.36 7.60 -23.12
CA PRO A 421 2.00 8.87 -23.39
C PRO A 421 2.04 9.13 -24.90
N ALA A 422 1.83 10.38 -25.32
CA ALA A 422 1.78 10.75 -26.73
C ALA A 422 3.08 10.46 -27.51
N SER A 423 4.21 10.37 -26.81
CA SER A 423 5.52 10.01 -27.35
C SER A 423 5.76 8.50 -27.45
N GLY A 424 4.90 7.66 -26.86
CA GLY A 424 5.04 6.20 -26.85
C GLY A 424 4.41 5.55 -28.09
N ALA A 425 5.18 4.71 -28.77
CA ALA A 425 4.66 3.82 -29.82
C ALA A 425 4.22 2.46 -29.24
N PRO A 426 3.19 1.80 -29.81
CA PRO A 426 2.26 2.33 -30.82
C PRO A 426 1.19 3.23 -30.18
N PRO A 427 0.67 4.23 -30.92
CA PRO A 427 -0.46 5.04 -30.47
C PRO A 427 -1.70 4.15 -30.28
N LEU A 428 -2.59 4.57 -29.37
CA LEU A 428 -3.87 3.88 -29.20
C LEU A 428 -4.60 3.78 -30.56
N PRO A 429 -5.07 2.58 -30.97
CA PRO A 429 -5.88 2.41 -32.19
C PRO A 429 -7.13 3.30 -32.21
N CYS A 430 -7.63 3.76 -31.07
CA CYS A 430 -8.75 4.70 -30.99
C CYS A 430 -8.41 6.18 -31.24
N ALA A 431 -7.31 6.49 -31.95
CA ALA A 431 -6.94 7.86 -32.30
C ALA A 431 -7.83 8.47 -33.42
N PRO A 432 -7.99 9.80 -33.50
CA PRO A 432 -8.78 10.46 -34.56
C PRO A 432 -8.36 10.07 -35.99
N ARG A 433 -7.09 9.68 -36.19
CA ARG A 433 -6.56 9.21 -37.48
C ARG A 433 -7.15 7.87 -37.96
N TRP A 434 -7.76 7.09 -37.07
CA TRP A 434 -8.37 5.79 -37.41
C TRP A 434 -9.59 5.92 -38.33
N ARG A 435 -10.23 7.10 -38.40
CA ARG A 435 -11.33 7.39 -39.35
C ARG A 435 -10.93 7.26 -40.83
N ARG A 436 -9.65 7.18 -41.18
CA ARG A 436 -9.20 7.06 -42.59
C ARG A 436 -9.16 5.62 -43.12
N ASN A 437 -9.08 4.61 -42.25
CA ASN A 437 -8.98 3.21 -42.67
C ASN A 437 -10.32 2.45 -42.60
N PHE A 438 -11.36 3.09 -42.05
CA PHE A 438 -12.72 2.58 -42.13
C PHE A 438 -13.40 3.32 -43.28
N GLY A 439 -13.68 2.57 -44.35
CA GLY A 439 -14.51 3.05 -45.45
C GLY A 439 -15.84 3.64 -44.96
N PRO A 440 -16.56 4.39 -45.80
CA PRO A 440 -17.78 5.07 -45.39
C PRO A 440 -18.74 4.09 -44.71
N GLN A 441 -19.22 4.45 -43.52
CA GLN A 441 -20.25 3.68 -42.82
C GLN A 441 -21.41 3.37 -43.78
N PRO A 442 -21.94 2.14 -43.79
CA PRO A 442 -23.18 1.88 -44.51
C PRO A 442 -24.25 2.79 -43.92
N ARG A 443 -24.82 3.64 -44.78
CA ARG A 443 -25.99 4.46 -44.42
C ARG A 443 -27.03 3.53 -43.83
N LEU A 444 -27.39 3.76 -42.56
CA LEU A 444 -28.66 3.30 -41.99
C LEU A 444 -29.77 3.77 -42.93
N LEU A 445 -30.27 2.84 -43.75
CA LEU A 445 -31.52 3.01 -44.48
C LEU A 445 -32.61 3.18 -43.41
N ARG A 446 -33.01 4.42 -43.17
CA ARG A 446 -34.31 4.74 -42.57
C ARG A 446 -35.36 4.13 -43.49
N LEU A 447 -35.87 2.96 -43.11
CA LEU A 447 -37.14 2.47 -43.61
C LEU A 447 -38.21 3.43 -43.06
N ALA A 448 -38.72 4.26 -43.96
CA ALA A 448 -39.86 5.11 -43.69
C ALA A 448 -41.11 4.23 -43.47
N ASP A 449 -41.85 4.57 -42.44
CA ASP A 449 -43.16 4.01 -42.14
C ASP A 449 -44.11 4.18 -43.34
N GLY A 450 -44.66 3.05 -43.78
CA GLY A 450 -45.68 2.98 -44.82
C GLY A 450 -46.42 1.65 -44.71
N MET A 451 -47.29 1.50 -43.70
CA MET A 451 -48.24 0.39 -43.60
C MET A 451 -49.68 0.90 -43.62
N SER A 452 -50.37 0.61 -44.72
CA SER A 452 -51.82 0.39 -44.85
C SER A 452 -52.04 -0.01 -46.32
N THR A 453 -52.67 -1.10 -46.73
CA THR A 453 -53.64 -2.04 -46.15
C THR A 453 -53.66 -3.32 -47.02
N ALA A 454 -54.20 -4.40 -46.44
CA ALA A 454 -54.97 -5.47 -47.09
C ALA A 454 -54.22 -6.64 -47.76
N GLY A 455 -54.68 -7.86 -47.45
CA GLY A 455 -54.46 -9.02 -48.33
C GLY A 455 -54.23 -10.38 -47.66
N SER A 456 -55.14 -10.83 -46.80
CA SER A 456 -55.22 -12.20 -46.31
C SER A 456 -55.41 -13.24 -47.44
N ARG A 457 -54.64 -14.35 -47.45
CA ARG A 457 -55.11 -15.76 -47.38
C ARG A 457 -53.97 -16.81 -47.51
N PRO A 458 -54.19 -18.05 -47.02
CA PRO A 458 -53.15 -18.92 -46.44
C PRO A 458 -52.80 -20.13 -47.32
N LEU A 459 -51.75 -20.89 -46.97
CA LEU A 459 -51.61 -22.32 -47.29
C LEU A 459 -50.66 -23.04 -46.31
N ARG A 460 -50.86 -24.36 -46.24
CA ARG A 460 -50.73 -25.31 -45.12
C ARG A 460 -49.32 -25.97 -44.96
N PRO A 461 -49.10 -26.79 -43.92
CA PRO A 461 -47.79 -27.06 -43.32
C PRO A 461 -47.07 -28.28 -43.91
N ARG A 462 -45.75 -28.36 -43.70
CA ARG A 462 -44.97 -29.59 -43.84
C ARG A 462 -44.48 -30.09 -42.49
N VAL A 463 -44.72 -31.38 -42.30
CA VAL A 463 -44.44 -32.21 -41.12
C VAL A 463 -43.09 -32.93 -41.28
N ALA A 464 -42.47 -33.21 -40.13
CA ALA A 464 -41.46 -34.22 -39.82
C ALA A 464 -40.01 -34.01 -40.30
N LYS A 465 -39.06 -34.08 -39.36
CA LYS A 465 -38.55 -35.35 -38.80
C LYS A 465 -37.87 -35.16 -37.45
N ARG A 466 -38.17 -36.10 -36.55
CA ARG A 466 -37.47 -36.40 -35.29
C ARG A 466 -36.07 -36.92 -35.58
N ALA A 467 -35.13 -36.62 -34.69
CA ALA A 467 -34.07 -37.54 -34.27
C ALA A 467 -33.85 -37.37 -32.77
N SER A 468 -34.07 -38.46 -32.03
CA SER A 468 -33.69 -38.66 -30.63
C SER A 468 -32.44 -39.52 -30.60
N LEU A 469 -31.47 -39.20 -29.73
CA LEU A 469 -30.52 -40.12 -29.09
C LEU A 469 -29.82 -39.33 -27.96
N VAL A 470 -30.16 -39.55 -26.69
CA VAL A 470 -29.69 -40.58 -25.74
C VAL A 470 -28.50 -40.10 -24.89
N LEU A 471 -28.74 -40.23 -23.57
CA LEU A 471 -27.91 -40.09 -22.38
C LEU A 471 -26.46 -40.62 -22.44
N CYS A 472 -25.59 -39.97 -21.67
CA CYS A 472 -24.69 -40.49 -20.61
C CYS A 472 -24.17 -39.25 -19.84
N SER A 473 -24.47 -38.95 -18.58
CA SER A 473 -24.09 -39.66 -17.34
C SER A 473 -22.60 -40.02 -17.28
N PHE A 474 -21.79 -39.09 -16.75
CA PHE A 474 -20.78 -39.30 -15.70
C PHE A 474 -20.62 -38.01 -14.91
#